data_AF-A0A7C1NDJ2-F1
#
_entry.id   AF-A0A7C1NDJ2-F1
#
_cell.length_a   1.000
_cell.length_b   1.000
_cell.length_c   1.000
_cell.angle_alpha   90.00
_cell.angle_beta   90.00
_cell.angle_gamma   90.00
#
_symmetry.space_group_name_H-M   'P 1'
#
loop_
_entity.id
_entity.type
_entity.pdbx_description
1 polymer ?
#
loop_
_entity_poly.entity_id
_entity_poly.type
_entity_poly.pdbx_seq_one_letter_code
_entity_poly.pdbx_strand_id
1 'polypeptide(L)' 'MGKKVTSTQTSRDPNEKALEQKLIKSLGTKVRLKHKGNKGGVLEIEYYSLEELDRIVERLL' A
#
# COMPACT_ATOMS: atom_id res chain seq x y z
N MET A 1 -6.90 26.83 8.80
CA MET A 1 -7.83 26.21 7.84
C MET A 1 -7.44 24.75 7.63
N GLY A 2 -7.92 23.84 8.47
CA GLY A 2 -7.70 22.40 8.30
C GLY A 2 -8.80 21.81 7.45
N LYS A 3 -8.54 21.55 6.16
CA LYS A 3 -9.55 20.95 5.29
C LYS A 3 -9.51 19.43 5.44
N LYS A 4 -10.37 18.93 6.33
CA LYS A 4 -10.85 17.54 6.30
C LYS A 4 -11.38 17.25 4.88
N VAL A 5 -10.80 16.27 4.21
CA VAL A 5 -11.37 15.69 2.98
C VAL A 5 -11.78 14.26 3.29
N THR A 6 -13.03 14.13 3.72
CA THR A 6 -13.78 12.89 3.85
C THR A 6 -14.76 12.81 2.67
N SER A 7 -14.48 11.99 1.65
CA SER A 7 -15.38 11.61 0.53
C SER A 7 -14.51 11.08 -0.62
N THR A 8 -14.76 10.02 -1.40
CA THR A 8 -15.89 9.12 -1.68
C THR A 8 -15.33 8.11 -2.72
N GLN A 9 -15.96 6.96 -2.87
CA GLN A 9 -15.57 5.85 -3.75
C GLN A 9 -15.09 6.25 -5.17
N THR A 10 -14.08 5.49 -5.64
CA THR A 10 -13.68 5.31 -7.05
C THR A 10 -12.92 6.47 -7.69
N SER A 11 -11.79 6.82 -7.12
CA SER A 11 -10.61 7.27 -7.87
C SER A 11 -9.43 7.05 -6.93
N ARG A 12 -8.52 6.11 -7.27
CA ARG A 12 -7.33 5.84 -6.46
C ARG A 12 -6.69 7.17 -6.11
N ASP A 13 -6.66 7.53 -4.84
CA ASP A 13 -6.12 8.81 -4.41
C ASP A 13 -4.68 8.92 -4.92
N PRO A 14 -4.26 10.04 -5.54
CA PRO A 14 -2.90 10.19 -6.08
C PRO A 14 -1.82 9.88 -5.03
N ASN A 15 -2.13 10.15 -3.76
CA ASN A 15 -1.30 9.84 -2.61
C ASN A 15 -1.12 8.33 -2.38
N GLU A 16 -2.18 7.54 -2.54
CA GLU A 16 -2.13 6.08 -2.40
C GLU A 16 -1.28 5.46 -3.50
N LYS A 17 -1.45 5.93 -4.74
CA LYS A 17 -0.64 5.44 -5.87
C LYS A 17 0.84 5.80 -5.71
N ALA A 18 1.13 7.01 -5.22
CA ALA A 18 2.51 7.42 -4.94
C ALA A 18 3.14 6.57 -3.81
N LEU A 19 2.35 6.24 -2.77
CA LEU A 19 2.78 5.36 -1.69
C LEU A 19 3.00 3.93 -2.18
N GLU A 20 2.08 3.38 -2.97
CA GLU A 20 2.19 2.06 -3.59
C GLU A 20 3.46 1.96 -4.44
N GLN A 21 3.74 2.96 -5.29
CA GLN A 21 4.97 3.01 -6.10
C GLN A 21 6.24 3.10 -5.25
N LYS A 22 6.22 3.85 -4.15
CA LYS A 22 7.34 3.90 -3.20
C LYS A 22 7.58 2.53 -2.56
N LEU A 23 6.52 1.86 -2.12
CA LEU A 23 6.61 0.54 -1.51
C LEU A 23 7.10 -0.50 -2.51
N ILE A 24 6.63 -0.47 -3.76
CA ILE A 24 7.13 -1.33 -4.84
C ILE A 24 8.63 -1.12 -5.05
N LYS A 25 9.09 0.12 -5.14
CA LYS A 25 10.52 0.43 -5.31
C LYS A 25 11.36 0.01 -4.11
N SER A 26 10.83 0.17 -2.90
CA SER A 26 11.56 -0.13 -1.67
C SER A 26 11.63 -1.63 -1.42
N LEU A 27 10.50 -2.34 -1.55
CA LEU A 27 10.40 -3.77 -1.28
C LEU A 27 10.88 -4.62 -2.47
N GLY A 28 10.90 -4.08 -3.69
CA GLY A 28 11.29 -4.80 -4.90
C GLY A 28 10.22 -5.77 -5.39
N THR A 29 9.02 -5.72 -4.81
CA THR A 29 7.91 -6.60 -5.17
C THR A 29 6.63 -5.80 -5.43
N LYS A 30 5.61 -6.46 -5.96
CA LYS A 30 4.32 -5.87 -6.25
C LYS A 30 3.51 -5.66 -4.98
N VAL A 31 3.13 -4.40 -4.78
CA VAL A 31 2.33 -3.95 -3.65
C VAL A 31 1.01 -3.41 -4.17
N ARG A 32 -0.07 -3.70 -3.45
CA ARG A 32 -1.41 -3.18 -3.73
C ARG A 32 -1.99 -2.55 -2.48
N LEU A 33 -2.42 -1.30 -2.61
CA LEU A 33 -3.15 -0.62 -1.55
C LEU A 33 -4.65 -0.58 -1.88
N LYS A 34 -5.47 -1.14 -1.01
CA LYS A 34 -6.93 -1.14 -1.12
C LYS A 34 -7.54 -0.41 0.06
N HIS A 35 -7.97 0.83 -0.12
CA HIS A 35 -8.76 1.54 0.88
C HIS A 35 -10.21 1.07 0.89
N LYS A 36 -10.78 0.85 2.09
CA LYS A 36 -12.21 0.57 2.25
C LYS A 36 -12.88 1.69 3.05
N GLY A 37 -12.84 2.90 2.47
CA GLY A 37 -13.45 4.11 3.03
C GLY A 37 -12.98 4.41 4.46
N ASN A 38 -13.88 4.87 5.32
CA ASN A 38 -13.54 5.26 6.70
C ASN A 38 -13.18 4.10 7.66
N LYS A 39 -13.18 2.85 7.20
CA LYS A 39 -12.94 1.66 8.06
C LYS A 39 -11.53 1.08 7.93
N GLY A 40 -10.62 1.81 7.30
CA GLY A 40 -9.23 1.39 7.09
C GLY A 40 -8.97 0.87 5.69
N GLY A 41 -7.84 0.17 5.53
CA GLY A 41 -7.40 -0.34 4.24
C GLY A 41 -6.64 -1.65 4.38
N VAL A 42 -6.42 -2.30 3.25
CA VAL A 42 -5.62 -3.52 3.11
C VAL A 42 -4.38 -3.18 2.30
N LEU A 43 -3.22 -3.53 2.84
CA LEU A 43 -1.96 -3.55 2.11
C LEU A 43 -1.67 -5.00 1.74
N GLU A 44 -1.66 -5.31 0.45
CA GLU A 44 -1.28 -6.62 -0.07
C GLU A 44 0.11 -6.53 -0.69
N ILE A 45 1.00 -7.43 -0.29
CA ILE A 45 2.35 -7.56 -0.85
C ILE A 45 2.41 -8.94 -1.48
N GLU A 46 2.57 -9.01 -2.81
CA GLU A 46 2.77 -10.28 -3.51
C GLU A 46 4.23 -10.72 -3.32
N TYR A 47 4.48 -12.02 -3.25
CA TYR A 47 5.81 -12.62 -3.24
C TYR A 47 5.80 -13.81 -4.19
N TYR A 48 6.92 -14.06 -4.88
CA TYR A 48 7.03 -15.14 -5.87
C TYR A 48 7.96 -16.26 -5.39
N SER A 49 8.64 -16.09 -4.26
CA SER A 49 9.50 -17.09 -3.62
C SER A 49 9.52 -16.95 -2.10
N LEU A 50 9.83 -18.05 -1.41
CA LEU A 50 9.97 -18.04 0.06
C LEU A 50 11.09 -17.11 0.51
N GLU A 51 12.18 -17.02 -0.25
CA GLU A 51 13.29 -16.08 0.01
C GLU A 51 12.84 -14.62 -0.06
N GLU A 52 11.91 -14.28 -0.96
CA GLU A 52 11.36 -12.92 -1.02
C GLU A 52 10.46 -12.63 0.18
N LEU A 53 9.62 -13.61 0.56
CA LEU A 53 8.78 -13.49 1.75
C LEU A 53 9.64 -13.24 3.00
N ASP A 54 10.71 -14.00 3.17
CA ASP A 54 11.64 -13.85 4.30
C ASP A 54 12.23 -12.43 4.36
N ARG A 55 12.77 -11.94 3.22
CA ARG A 55 13.28 -10.55 3.12
C ARG A 55 12.22 -9.48 3.38
N ILE A 56 10.97 -9.72 2.98
CA ILE A 56 9.85 -8.80 3.24
C ILE A 56 9.57 -8.77 4.75
N VAL A 57 9.52 -9.93 5.40
CA VAL A 57 9.30 -10.06 6.84
C VAL A 57 10.45 -9.41 7.63
N GLU A 58 11.70 -9.65 7.24
CA GLU A 58 12.89 -9.01 7.85
C GLU A 58 12.86 -7.47 7.75
N ARG A 59 12.19 -6.92 6.73
CA ARG A 59 12.05 -5.46 6.57
C ARG A 59 10.88 -4.86 7.36
N LEU A 60 9.96 -5.69 7.85
CA LEU A 60 8.77 -5.27 8.59
C LEU A 60 8.90 -5.45 10.11
N LEU A 61 9.70 -6.42 10.56
CA LEU A 61 10.05 -6.66 11.96
C LEU A 61 11.23 -5.79 12.40
#